data_AF-A0A8D0PMG0-F1
#
_entry.id   AF-A0A8D0PMG0-F1
#
_cell.length_a   1.000
_cell.length_b   1.000
_cell.length_c   1.000
_cell.angle_alpha   90.00
_cell.angle_beta   90.00
_cell.angle_gamma   90.00
#
_symmetry.space_group_name_H-M   'P 1'
#
loop_
_entity.id
_entity.type
_entity.pdbx_description
1 polymer ?
#
loop_
_entity_poly.entity_id
_entity_poly.type
_entity_poly.pdbx_seq_one_letter_code
_entity_poly.pdbx_strand_id
1 'polypeptide(L)'
;WGNNRTHATVSRWLHQSRAHPRLGASPRRLPSCAAAAPAGLRGEVPSFALGGVRPGASDVRVPQLPASLLPDQLLLLLEHLLEQTTLNPRTLQRLERTYHLPEQDAEVRHRWCELVVKHKYKKAYGHVERFLQEDQAMGIYLYGELMVNEDARQQQLARKCFELSKEQMDRSSAEVVAEMLF
;
A
#
# COMPACT_ATOMS: atom_id res chain seq x y z
N TRP A 1 27.70 12.45 11.88
CA TRP A 1 27.19 13.44 10.91
C TRP A 1 26.69 12.65 9.71
N GLY A 2 25.38 12.52 9.52
CA GLY A 2 24.80 11.80 8.38
C GLY A 2 23.67 10.86 8.79
N ASN A 3 22.47 11.39 8.98
CA ASN A 3 21.20 10.62 8.93
C ASN A 3 20.00 11.54 8.65
N ASN A 4 20.09 12.82 9.06
CA ASN A 4 19.02 13.78 8.79
C ASN A 4 18.83 14.12 7.29
N ARG A 5 19.84 13.90 6.44
CA ARG A 5 19.76 14.26 5.01
C ARG A 5 18.98 13.21 4.21
N THR A 6 19.18 11.92 4.50
CA THR A 6 18.42 10.81 3.90
C THR A 6 16.96 10.83 4.35
N HIS A 7 16.69 11.03 5.65
CA HIS A 7 15.33 11.12 6.16
C HIS A 7 14.50 12.24 5.51
N ALA A 8 15.07 13.45 5.38
CA ALA A 8 14.36 14.58 4.76
C ALA A 8 14.11 14.36 3.26
N THR A 9 15.02 13.67 2.56
CA THR A 9 14.87 13.37 1.13
C THR A 9 13.85 12.25 0.90
N VAL A 10 13.91 11.16 1.66
CA VAL A 10 12.95 10.04 1.56
C VAL A 10 11.55 10.49 1.97
N SER A 11 11.42 11.23 3.08
CA SER A 11 10.12 11.76 3.51
C SER A 11 9.53 12.73 2.49
N ARG A 12 10.37 13.59 1.88
CA ARG A 12 9.93 14.50 0.80
C ARG A 12 9.50 13.73 -0.43
N TRP A 13 10.27 12.73 -0.85
CA TRP A 13 9.96 11.87 -1.99
C TRP A 13 8.64 11.13 -1.76
N LEU A 14 8.43 10.53 -0.59
CA LEU A 14 7.18 9.85 -0.24
C LEU A 14 6.00 10.81 -0.20
N HIS A 15 6.14 12.01 0.36
CA HIS A 15 5.07 13.01 0.33
C HIS A 15 4.70 13.45 -1.10
N GLN A 16 5.67 13.51 -2.01
CA GLN A 16 5.45 13.85 -3.42
C GLN A 16 4.85 12.68 -4.21
N SER A 17 5.22 11.44 -3.87
CA SER A 17 4.74 10.20 -4.49
C SER A 17 3.39 9.70 -3.93
N ARG A 18 3.02 10.05 -2.68
CA ARG A 18 1.70 9.75 -2.08
C ARG A 18 0.55 10.42 -2.82
N ALA A 19 0.86 11.46 -3.59
CA ALA A 19 -0.01 11.95 -4.65
C ALA A 19 0.12 11.03 -5.87
N HIS A 20 -0.19 9.73 -5.72
CA HIS A 20 -0.27 8.87 -6.88
C HIS A 20 -1.43 9.37 -7.74
N PRO A 21 -1.20 9.74 -9.01
CA PRO A 21 -2.30 9.87 -9.95
C PRO A 21 -2.93 8.47 -10.03
N ARG A 22 -4.26 8.38 -9.86
CA ARG A 22 -5.01 7.24 -10.39
C ARG A 22 -4.41 6.97 -11.76
N LEU A 23 -3.98 5.73 -12.04
CA LEU A 23 -3.65 5.32 -13.40
C LEU A 23 -4.95 5.41 -14.21
N GLY A 24 -5.31 6.63 -14.59
CA GLY A 24 -6.36 6.96 -15.51
C GLY A 24 -5.87 6.43 -16.83
N ALA A 25 -6.41 5.29 -17.22
CA ALA A 25 -6.37 4.84 -18.59
C ALA A 25 -6.64 6.04 -19.51
N SER A 26 -5.62 6.46 -20.26
CA SER A 26 -5.79 7.49 -21.27
C SER A 26 -6.75 6.93 -22.33
N PRO A 27 -7.93 7.54 -22.58
CA PRO A 27 -8.79 7.05 -23.63
C PRO A 27 -8.18 7.47 -24.96
N ARG A 28 -7.61 6.51 -25.69
CA ARG A 28 -7.38 6.67 -27.13
C ARG A 28 -8.75 6.88 -27.78
N ARG A 29 -8.99 8.09 -28.28
CA ARG A 29 -10.10 8.43 -29.17
C ARG A 29 -10.06 7.55 -30.42
N LEU A 30 -11.12 6.78 -30.63
CA LEU A 30 -11.64 6.37 -31.94
C LEU A 30 -13.18 6.32 -31.89
N PRO A 31 -13.88 6.40 -33.03
CA PRO A 31 -15.06 7.23 -33.17
C PRO A 31 -16.40 6.55 -32.82
N SER A 32 -17.35 7.44 -32.55
CA SER A 32 -18.80 7.27 -32.41
C SER A 32 -19.42 6.09 -33.19
N CYS A 33 -20.06 5.18 -32.45
CA CYS A 33 -21.23 4.44 -32.92
C CYS A 33 -22.33 4.59 -31.86
N ALA A 34 -23.40 5.28 -32.24
CA ALA A 34 -24.63 5.38 -31.47
C ALA A 34 -25.33 4.01 -31.44
N ALA A 35 -25.67 3.52 -30.24
CA ALA A 35 -26.67 2.48 -30.07
C ALA A 35 -27.29 2.54 -28.67
N ALA A 36 -28.57 2.93 -28.67
CA ALA A 36 -29.65 2.68 -27.72
C ALA A 36 -29.32 2.05 -26.35
N ALA A 37 -29.67 2.79 -25.30
CA ALA A 37 -29.96 2.23 -23.98
C ALA A 37 -31.31 1.50 -23.97
N PRO A 38 -31.45 0.38 -23.25
CA PRO A 38 -32.71 0.04 -22.60
C PRO A 38 -32.63 0.26 -21.10
N ALA A 39 -33.74 0.76 -20.58
CA ALA A 39 -34.02 1.03 -19.19
C ALA A 39 -34.12 -0.26 -18.35
N GLY A 40 -33.75 -0.13 -17.07
CA GLY A 40 -34.27 -1.00 -16.02
C GLY A 40 -33.21 -1.85 -15.32
N LEU A 41 -32.68 -1.34 -14.21
CA LEU A 41 -32.47 -2.11 -12.98
C LEU A 41 -32.19 -1.13 -11.84
N ARG A 42 -33.26 -0.81 -11.12
CA ARG A 42 -33.28 -0.08 -9.86
C ARG A 42 -32.82 -1.08 -8.79
N GLY A 43 -31.51 -1.11 -8.52
CA GLY A 43 -30.92 -1.86 -7.41
C GLY A 43 -30.42 -0.88 -6.37
N GLU A 44 -30.91 -1.03 -5.14
CA GLU A 44 -30.63 -0.16 -4.00
C GLU A 44 -29.14 -0.13 -3.66
N VAL A 45 -28.54 1.07 -3.71
CA VAL A 45 -27.19 1.31 -3.17
C VAL A 45 -27.36 1.59 -1.67
N PRO A 46 -26.79 0.79 -0.76
CA PRO A 46 -26.79 1.18 0.64
C PRO A 46 -25.92 2.44 0.80
N SER A 47 -26.59 3.53 1.18
CA SER A 47 -25.96 4.79 1.57
C SER A 47 -25.14 4.56 2.83
N PHE A 48 -23.82 4.43 2.69
CA PHE A 48 -22.91 4.59 3.81
C PHE A 48 -22.79 6.09 4.09
N ALA A 49 -23.68 6.58 4.95
CA ALA A 49 -23.55 7.89 5.55
C ALA A 49 -22.25 7.92 6.37
N LEU A 50 -21.23 8.58 5.83
CA LEU A 50 -20.06 9.03 6.58
C LEU A 50 -20.54 10.11 7.57
N GLY A 51 -21.02 9.67 8.72
CA GLY A 51 -21.24 10.53 9.87
C GLY A 51 -19.92 11.10 10.34
N GLY A 52 -19.81 12.43 10.36
CA GLY A 52 -18.61 13.14 10.79
C GLY A 52 -18.20 12.78 12.22
N VAL A 53 -16.93 12.45 12.41
CA VAL A 53 -16.32 12.22 13.72
C VAL A 53 -15.20 13.23 13.92
N ARG A 54 -15.31 13.99 15.01
CA ARG A 54 -14.27 14.91 15.52
C ARG A 54 -13.15 14.10 16.19
N PRO A 55 -11.90 14.57 16.20
CA PRO A 55 -10.76 13.72 16.54
C PRO A 55 -10.63 13.56 18.05
N GLY A 56 -10.60 12.31 18.51
CA GLY A 56 -10.30 11.91 19.87
C GLY A 56 -9.90 10.45 19.88
N ALA A 57 -8.66 10.18 20.27
CA ALA A 57 -7.99 8.87 20.24
C ALA A 57 -8.94 7.70 20.57
N SER A 58 -9.08 6.76 19.64
CA SER A 58 -9.84 5.53 19.84
C SER A 58 -9.15 4.41 19.08
N ASP A 59 -8.68 3.40 19.81
CA ASP A 59 -8.36 2.07 19.27
C ASP A 59 -9.57 1.63 18.43
N VAL A 60 -9.40 1.62 17.11
CA VAL A 60 -10.46 1.21 16.19
C VAL A 60 -10.62 -0.30 16.37
N ARG A 61 -11.56 -0.68 17.25
CA ARG A 61 -12.08 -2.03 17.35
C ARG A 61 -12.89 -2.29 16.08
N VAL A 62 -12.23 -2.80 15.04
CA VAL A 62 -12.89 -3.16 13.78
C VAL A 62 -13.98 -4.21 14.10
N PRO A 63 -15.27 -3.91 13.87
CA PRO A 63 -16.36 -4.89 13.96
C PRO A 63 -16.11 -6.05 12.99
N GLN A 64 -16.93 -7.10 13.03
CA GLN A 64 -16.73 -8.29 12.20
C GLN A 64 -16.47 -7.90 10.73
N LEU A 65 -15.28 -8.25 10.21
CA LEU A 65 -14.92 -8.02 8.82
C LEU A 65 -15.86 -8.86 7.94
N PRO A 66 -16.44 -8.30 6.86
CA PRO A 66 -17.21 -9.09 5.92
C PRO A 66 -16.36 -10.24 5.37
N ALA A 67 -16.96 -11.41 5.18
CA ALA A 67 -16.25 -12.60 4.74
C ALA A 67 -15.75 -12.52 3.28
N SER A 68 -16.25 -11.56 2.50
CA SER A 68 -15.87 -11.34 1.10
C SER A 68 -16.00 -9.86 0.76
N LEU A 69 -14.99 -9.30 0.11
CA LEU A 69 -14.99 -7.96 -0.48
C LEU A 69 -14.51 -8.08 -1.93
N LEU A 70 -15.00 -7.19 -2.80
CA LEU A 70 -14.40 -7.02 -4.12
C LEU A 70 -12.99 -6.41 -3.98
N PRO A 71 -12.07 -6.63 -4.94
CA PRO A 71 -10.71 -6.08 -4.88
C PRO A 71 -10.67 -4.57 -4.61
N ASP A 72 -11.48 -3.79 -5.33
CA ASP A 72 -11.56 -2.32 -5.15
C ASP A 72 -12.03 -1.93 -3.73
N GLN A 73 -12.97 -2.67 -3.16
CA GLN A 73 -13.48 -2.42 -1.81
C GLN A 73 -12.44 -2.78 -0.75
N LEU A 74 -11.69 -3.86 -0.98
CA LEU A 74 -10.58 -4.26 -0.13
C LEU A 74 -9.46 -3.22 -0.19
N LEU A 75 -9.10 -2.75 -1.38
CA LEU A 75 -8.09 -1.70 -1.55
C LEU A 75 -8.49 -0.42 -0.81
N LEU A 76 -9.74 0.04 -1.00
CA LEU A 76 -10.28 1.18 -0.25
C LEU A 76 -10.18 0.95 1.26
N LEU A 77 -10.56 -0.22 1.76
CA LEU A 77 -10.44 -0.53 3.20
C LEU A 77 -8.99 -0.41 3.67
N LEU A 78 -8.02 -0.96 2.94
CA LEU A 78 -6.61 -0.89 3.29
C LEU A 78 -6.08 0.56 3.28
N GLU A 79 -6.53 1.39 2.33
CA GLU A 79 -6.20 2.82 2.28
C GLU A 79 -6.72 3.57 3.51
N HIS A 80 -7.97 3.34 3.91
CA HIS A 80 -8.53 3.94 5.14
C HIS A 80 -7.78 3.48 6.40
N LEU A 81 -7.32 2.23 6.43
CA LEU A 81 -6.51 1.70 7.52
C LEU A 81 -5.09 2.31 7.53
N LEU A 82 -4.53 2.61 6.35
CA LEU A 82 -3.25 3.30 6.19
C LEU A 82 -3.30 4.76 6.66
N GLU A 83 -4.46 5.35 6.87
CA GLU A 83 -4.59 6.66 7.51
C GLU A 83 -4.52 6.56 9.04
N GLN A 84 -4.81 5.40 9.63
CA GLN A 84 -4.85 5.23 11.08
C GLN A 84 -3.45 5.24 11.70
N THR A 85 -3.26 5.97 12.79
CA THR A 85 -1.95 6.07 13.47
C THR A 85 -1.55 4.77 14.14
N THR A 86 -2.52 4.02 14.66
CA THR A 86 -2.31 2.76 15.37
C THR A 86 -3.32 1.73 14.93
N LEU A 87 -2.87 0.48 14.78
CA LEU A 87 -3.71 -0.68 14.52
C LEU A 87 -3.28 -1.82 15.43
N ASN A 88 -4.26 -2.53 15.98
CA ASN A 88 -4.00 -3.69 16.83
C ASN A 88 -3.40 -4.84 15.98
N PRO A 89 -2.32 -5.51 16.42
CA PRO A 89 -1.76 -6.68 15.74
C PRO A 89 -2.77 -7.81 15.49
N ARG A 90 -3.80 -7.95 16.35
CA ARG A 90 -4.91 -8.89 16.13
C ARG A 90 -5.76 -8.51 14.93
N THR A 91 -5.96 -7.22 14.68
CA THR A 91 -6.68 -6.73 13.50
C THR A 91 -5.91 -7.06 12.23
N LEU A 92 -4.59 -6.80 12.21
CA LEU A 92 -3.72 -7.15 11.08
C LEU A 92 -3.74 -8.65 10.79
N GLN A 93 -3.65 -9.48 11.84
CA GLN A 93 -3.75 -10.93 11.70
C GLN A 93 -5.11 -11.39 11.13
N ARG A 94 -6.20 -10.74 11.54
CA ARG A 94 -7.54 -11.04 11.01
C ARG A 94 -7.66 -10.63 9.55
N LEU A 95 -7.20 -9.43 9.20
CA LEU A 95 -7.19 -8.94 7.81
C LEU A 95 -6.45 -9.89 6.88
N GLU A 96 -5.22 -10.27 7.26
CA GLU A 96 -4.38 -11.19 6.50
C GLU A 96 -5.10 -12.51 6.23
N ARG A 97 -5.71 -13.11 7.25
CA ARG A 97 -6.40 -14.41 7.16
C ARG A 97 -7.74 -14.33 6.44
N THR A 98 -8.52 -13.29 6.68
CA THR A 98 -9.87 -13.18 6.13
C THR A 98 -9.84 -12.86 4.63
N TYR A 99 -8.87 -12.07 4.18
CA TYR A 99 -8.80 -11.62 2.80
C TYR A 99 -7.61 -12.20 2.01
N HIS A 100 -6.86 -13.14 2.59
CA HIS A 100 -5.73 -13.81 1.92
C HIS A 100 -4.76 -12.80 1.28
N LEU A 101 -4.43 -11.72 2.01
CA LEU A 101 -3.73 -10.55 1.47
C LEU A 101 -2.44 -10.85 0.68
N PRO A 102 -1.60 -11.84 1.06
CA PRO A 102 -0.39 -12.17 0.31
C PRO A 102 -0.64 -12.80 -1.07
N GLU A 103 -1.85 -13.28 -1.32
CA GLU A 103 -2.27 -13.99 -2.55
C GLU A 103 -3.11 -13.12 -3.48
N GLN A 104 -3.42 -11.88 -3.07
CA GLN A 104 -4.16 -10.92 -3.87
C GLN A 104 -3.29 -10.32 -4.99
N ASP A 105 -3.86 -9.47 -5.82
CA ASP A 105 -3.13 -8.73 -6.86
C ASP A 105 -2.07 -7.78 -6.26
N ALA A 106 -1.22 -7.24 -7.14
CA ALA A 106 -0.08 -6.40 -6.77
C ALA A 106 -0.49 -5.13 -6.01
N GLU A 107 -1.64 -4.52 -6.32
CA GLU A 107 -2.09 -3.29 -5.65
C GLU A 107 -2.51 -3.57 -4.20
N VAL A 108 -3.29 -4.63 -4.00
CA VAL A 108 -3.69 -5.05 -2.66
C VAL A 108 -2.48 -5.51 -1.84
N ARG A 109 -1.59 -6.30 -2.44
CA ARG A 109 -0.32 -6.75 -1.82
C ARG A 109 0.55 -5.56 -1.40
N HIS A 110 0.65 -4.53 -2.24
CA HIS A 110 1.40 -3.31 -1.93
C HIS A 110 0.83 -2.60 -0.69
N ARG A 111 -0.49 -2.34 -0.67
CA ARG A 111 -1.15 -1.69 0.49
C ARG A 111 -1.01 -2.51 1.77
N TRP A 112 -1.09 -3.84 1.66
CA TRP A 112 -0.83 -4.71 2.80
C TRP A 112 0.61 -4.58 3.31
N CYS A 113 1.60 -4.59 2.42
CA CYS A 113 2.99 -4.41 2.80
C CYS A 113 3.25 -3.04 3.46
N GLU A 114 2.62 -1.96 2.96
CA GLU A 114 2.65 -0.65 3.61
C GLU A 114 2.12 -0.73 5.06
N LEU A 115 0.98 -1.39 5.30
CA LEU A 115 0.43 -1.57 6.65
C LEU A 115 1.38 -2.37 7.55
N VAL A 116 1.98 -3.44 7.01
CA VAL A 116 2.96 -4.28 7.73
C VAL A 116 4.16 -3.45 8.17
N VAL A 117 4.68 -2.60 7.28
CA VAL A 117 5.82 -1.71 7.56
C VAL A 117 5.42 -0.64 8.57
N LYS A 118 4.35 0.10 8.29
CA LYS A 118 3.84 1.20 9.13
C LYS A 118 3.59 0.77 10.58
N HIS A 119 2.97 -0.40 10.77
CA HIS A 119 2.62 -0.91 12.11
C HIS A 119 3.62 -1.93 12.66
N LYS A 120 4.80 -2.07 12.02
CA LYS A 120 5.88 -2.97 12.44
C LYS A 120 5.40 -4.41 12.71
N TYR A 121 4.54 -4.94 11.85
CA TYR A 121 3.95 -6.27 12.01
C TYR A 121 4.93 -7.36 11.55
N LYS A 122 5.92 -7.63 12.41
CA LYS A 122 7.10 -8.48 12.11
C LYS A 122 6.78 -9.88 11.56
N LYS A 123 5.63 -10.45 11.95
CA LYS A 123 5.20 -11.79 11.49
C LYS A 123 5.00 -11.85 9.96
N ALA A 124 4.69 -10.72 9.34
CA ALA A 124 4.43 -10.62 7.91
C ALA A 124 5.61 -10.03 7.11
N TYR A 125 6.80 -9.87 7.69
CA TYR A 125 7.96 -9.35 6.94
C TYR A 125 8.35 -10.24 5.76
N GLY A 126 8.08 -11.54 5.81
CA GLY A 126 8.25 -12.42 4.64
C GLY A 126 7.40 -12.01 3.43
N HIS A 127 6.23 -11.38 3.65
CA HIS A 127 5.42 -10.83 2.55
C HIS A 127 6.07 -9.59 1.93
N VAL A 128 6.69 -8.74 2.76
CA VAL A 128 7.46 -7.59 2.30
C VAL A 128 8.68 -8.05 1.49
N GLU A 129 9.42 -9.05 1.96
CA GLU A 129 10.56 -9.61 1.21
C GLU A 129 10.15 -10.14 -0.16
N ARG A 130 9.04 -10.88 -0.21
CA ARG A 130 8.49 -11.43 -1.45
C ARG A 130 8.06 -10.31 -2.41
N PHE A 131 7.32 -9.33 -1.91
CA PHE A 131 6.83 -8.21 -2.72
C PHE A 131 7.99 -7.40 -3.34
N LEU A 132 9.04 -7.09 -2.57
CA LEU A 132 10.20 -6.35 -3.07
C LEU A 132 10.97 -7.09 -4.18
N GLN A 133 10.90 -8.42 -4.21
CA GLN A 133 11.55 -9.23 -5.24
C GLN A 133 10.67 -9.40 -6.48
N GLU A 134 9.37 -9.61 -6.29
CA GLU A 134 8.40 -9.90 -7.36
C GLU A 134 7.87 -8.63 -8.06
N ASP A 135 7.59 -7.56 -7.32
CA ASP A 135 6.90 -6.36 -7.80
C ASP A 135 7.81 -5.12 -7.76
N GLN A 136 8.98 -5.21 -8.39
CA GLN A 136 10.10 -4.25 -8.21
C GLN A 136 9.74 -2.78 -8.49
N ALA A 137 8.92 -2.51 -9.52
CA ALA A 137 8.52 -1.14 -9.86
C ALA A 137 7.70 -0.47 -8.75
N MET A 138 6.75 -1.20 -8.15
CA MET A 138 5.99 -0.71 -6.99
C MET A 138 6.84 -0.77 -5.71
N GLY A 139 7.77 -1.72 -5.62
CA GLY A 139 8.67 -1.92 -4.49
C GLY A 139 9.59 -0.73 -4.16
N ILE A 140 9.90 0.14 -5.14
CA ILE A 140 10.68 1.37 -4.92
C ILE A 140 10.05 2.24 -3.83
N TYR A 141 8.72 2.40 -3.86
CA TYR A 141 8.00 3.17 -2.83
C TYR A 141 8.17 2.55 -1.44
N LEU A 142 8.06 1.23 -1.38
CA LEU A 142 8.15 0.48 -0.12
C LEU A 142 9.56 0.51 0.48
N TYR A 143 10.62 0.58 -0.35
CA TYR A 143 11.98 0.84 0.14
C TYR A 143 12.07 2.16 0.91
N GLY A 144 11.41 3.21 0.42
CA GLY A 144 11.30 4.49 1.13
C GLY A 144 10.61 4.34 2.49
N GLU A 145 9.45 3.69 2.52
CA GLU A 145 8.69 3.46 3.77
C GLU A 145 9.49 2.68 4.84
N LEU A 146 10.30 1.71 4.41
CA LEU A 146 11.19 0.95 5.30
C LEU A 146 12.29 1.83 5.93
N MET A 147 12.69 2.91 5.26
CA MET A 147 13.73 3.83 5.74
C MET A 147 13.19 4.90 6.69
N VAL A 148 11.96 5.39 6.47
CA VAL A 148 11.39 6.53 7.23
C VAL A 148 11.35 6.30 8.72
N ASN A 149 10.98 5.11 9.17
CA ASN A 149 10.77 4.83 10.59
C ASN A 149 12.07 4.57 11.38
N GLU A 150 13.22 4.61 10.70
CA GLU A 150 14.56 4.32 11.25
C GLU A 150 14.63 3.02 12.07
N ASP A 151 13.79 2.03 11.73
CA ASP A 151 13.76 0.76 12.42
C ASP A 151 14.88 -0.14 11.88
N ALA A 152 15.85 -0.49 12.74
CA ALA A 152 17.02 -1.26 12.33
C ALA A 152 16.68 -2.58 11.64
N ARG A 153 15.56 -3.25 12.01
CA ARG A 153 15.14 -4.49 11.35
C ARG A 153 14.59 -4.23 9.95
N GLN A 154 13.83 -3.16 9.77
CA GLN A 154 13.31 -2.75 8.46
C GLN A 154 14.43 -2.28 7.54
N GLN A 155 15.42 -1.57 8.07
CA GLN A 155 16.61 -1.17 7.31
C GLN A 155 17.44 -2.38 6.86
N GLN A 156 17.65 -3.35 7.76
CA GLN A 156 18.32 -4.60 7.41
C GLN A 156 17.52 -5.41 6.36
N LEU A 157 16.20 -5.49 6.53
CA LEU A 157 15.30 -6.14 5.58
C LEU A 157 15.45 -5.56 4.18
N ALA A 158 15.36 -4.23 4.08
CA ALA A 158 15.51 -3.50 2.82
C ALA A 158 16.88 -3.76 2.18
N ARG A 159 17.97 -3.63 2.92
CA ARG A 159 19.33 -3.88 2.41
C ARG A 159 19.49 -5.32 1.89
N LYS A 160 19.00 -6.29 2.66
CA LYS A 160 19.01 -7.71 2.26
C LYS A 160 18.22 -7.92 0.96
N CYS A 161 17.00 -7.39 0.87
CA CYS A 161 16.18 -7.53 -0.34
C CYS A 161 16.83 -6.85 -1.55
N PHE A 162 17.37 -5.65 -1.36
CA PHE A 162 18.02 -4.90 -2.45
C PHE A 162 19.23 -5.66 -2.98
N GLU A 163 20.08 -6.20 -2.11
CA GLU A 163 21.22 -7.01 -2.55
C GLU A 163 20.81 -8.24 -3.35
N LEU A 164 19.67 -8.85 -3.04
CA LEU A 164 19.14 -10.00 -3.77
C LEU A 164 18.50 -9.64 -5.12
N SER A 165 17.94 -8.44 -5.26
CA SER A 165 17.16 -8.06 -6.44
C SER A 165 17.82 -7.02 -7.35
N LYS A 166 18.86 -6.29 -6.90
CA LYS A 166 19.44 -5.13 -7.61
C LYS A 166 19.90 -5.40 -9.03
N GLU A 167 20.33 -6.63 -9.34
CA GLU A 167 20.76 -7.02 -10.69
C GLU A 167 19.59 -7.22 -11.65
N GLN A 168 18.39 -7.48 -11.13
CA GLN A 168 17.17 -7.70 -11.91
C GLN A 168 16.36 -6.41 -12.08
N MET A 169 16.58 -5.43 -11.21
CA MET A 169 15.94 -4.12 -11.28
C MET A 169 16.42 -3.34 -12.49
N ASP A 170 15.55 -2.47 -13.03
CA ASP A 170 16.03 -1.48 -13.99
C ASP A 170 17.07 -0.57 -13.34
N ARG A 171 18.05 -0.14 -14.14
CA ARG A 171 19.20 0.60 -13.64
C ARG A 171 18.80 1.87 -12.88
N SER A 172 17.85 2.64 -13.40
CA SER A 172 17.36 3.87 -12.78
C SER A 172 16.75 3.60 -11.40
N SER A 173 15.92 2.57 -11.27
CA SER A 173 15.31 2.19 -10.00
C SER A 173 16.33 1.67 -9.01
N ALA A 174 17.32 0.90 -9.48
CA ALA A 174 18.42 0.43 -8.64
C ALA A 174 19.26 1.59 -8.08
N GLU A 175 19.55 2.60 -8.91
CA GLU A 175 20.25 3.82 -8.49
C GLU A 175 19.44 4.59 -7.43
N VAL A 176 18.14 4.81 -7.66
CA VAL A 176 17.25 5.49 -6.69
C VAL A 176 17.17 4.73 -5.36
N VAL A 177 17.03 3.40 -5.40
CA VAL A 177 16.96 2.61 -4.16
C VAL A 177 18.30 2.59 -3.43
N ALA A 178 19.43 2.52 -4.15
CA ALA A 178 20.76 2.61 -3.54
C ALA A 178 20.95 3.94 -2.79
N GLU A 179 20.53 5.06 -3.38
CA GLU A 179 20.59 6.39 -2.73
C GLU A 179 19.74 6.49 -1.45
N MET A 180 18.66 5.71 -1.34
CA MET A 180 17.85 5.66 -0.12
C MET A 180 18.49 4.83 0.99
N LEU A 181 19.26 3.78 0.65
CA LEU A 181 19.74 2.77 1.58
C LEU A 181 21.13 3.06 2.19
N PHE A 182 21.96 3.83 1.47
CA PHE A 182 23.39 4.06 1.76
C PHE A 182 23.74 5.56 1.75
#